data_AF-A0AAD9W990-F1
#
_entry.id   AF-A0AAD9W990-F1
#
_cell.length_a   1.000
_cell.length_b   1.000
_cell.length_c   1.000
_cell.angle_alpha   90.00
_cell.angle_beta   90.00
_cell.angle_gamma   90.00
#
_symmetry.space_group_name_H-M   'P 1'
#
loop_
_entity.id
_entity.type
_entity.pdbx_description
1 polymer ?
#
loop_
_entity_poly.entity_id
_entity_poly.type
_entity_poly.pdbx_seq_one_letter_code
_entity_poly.pdbx_strand_id
1 'polypeptide(L)'
;MIINRGPGSQASGNDRTRHFLSASQRHGNFSGRSADGAASFKNLPPSAVINPHRPGNQGAPNGLSIHREELIRLFWEQDVPLRIVQDIMRQKHGLDVSIKVYKTQFRKWGIRKNLKGHEALKIATGQDSSPVFWPDDRDDEYVTRVDRHVKKSHRALVHARNGMAFENVAVLNPARRLRGPDTLEKIEAATYYFKIYILGNRIMGSWFETGPSSGEQEAFSSLFIRGLERLSRNEQLQQAFKDINLSFDSLKKLVILDHPLVYLRLMASIAAFSQYPESEVCSTICRSLSEYLRKLFLIIHGPYHPLSHAWGEALYISSSEGAESYVLGVAATAVRRYMPHELRIGMGALNIAECVPSCARGLDEASLRSSLRNMATRPDLLPNAQETRLALAELMLAQGRLVEGLHFFAEARAFQAADPVRCVDKTFWTAELEWRAGNAFGSISTLKSALAHADFETADKTGDGVTRRLKKEIEDVLRHRQNLLASESGLYVKAPCQMKWW
;
A
#
# COMPACT_ATOMS: atom_id res chain seq x y z
N MET A 1 52.10 23.20 -36.38
CA MET A 1 51.48 24.54 -36.36
C MET A 1 51.15 24.91 -37.81
N ILE A 2 50.01 25.56 -38.07
CA ILE A 2 49.43 25.94 -39.38
C ILE A 2 48.70 24.78 -40.08
N ILE A 3 47.42 24.54 -39.77
CA ILE A 3 46.18 25.13 -40.36
C ILE A 3 46.04 24.83 -41.85
N ASN A 4 45.04 24.01 -42.20
CA ASN A 4 44.30 24.20 -43.44
C ASN A 4 42.81 23.88 -43.25
N ARG A 5 41.99 24.87 -43.58
CA ARG A 5 40.53 24.85 -43.59
C ARG A 5 40.03 24.75 -45.04
N GLY A 6 38.88 24.10 -45.18
CA GLY A 6 37.86 24.42 -46.19
C GLY A 6 37.51 23.26 -47.12
N PRO A 7 36.42 23.35 -47.91
CA PRO A 7 35.21 24.19 -47.76
C PRO A 7 33.90 23.38 -47.87
N GLY A 8 32.75 24.04 -47.65
CA GLY A 8 31.42 23.44 -47.62
C GLY A 8 30.67 23.37 -48.95
N SER A 9 29.42 22.88 -48.89
CA SER A 9 28.29 23.11 -49.82
C SER A 9 27.05 22.38 -49.24
N GLN A 10 26.07 23.08 -48.68
CA GLN A 10 24.78 23.51 -49.27
C GLN A 10 23.69 22.42 -49.49
N ALA A 11 22.57 22.67 -48.79
CA ALA A 11 21.18 22.78 -49.28
C ALA A 11 20.23 21.55 -49.36
N SER A 12 18.96 21.91 -49.11
CA SER A 12 17.68 21.16 -49.24
C SER A 12 17.19 20.54 -47.92
N GLY A 13 16.14 21.01 -47.23
CA GLY A 13 15.00 21.85 -47.64
C GLY A 13 13.77 20.95 -47.85
N ASN A 14 12.89 20.83 -46.84
CA ASN A 14 11.47 20.59 -47.08
C ASN A 14 10.61 20.93 -45.86
N ASP A 15 9.97 22.08 -45.98
CA ASP A 15 8.73 22.48 -45.32
C ASP A 15 7.60 21.50 -45.62
N ARG A 16 6.79 21.18 -44.61
CA ARG A 16 5.38 20.79 -44.80
C ARG A 16 4.51 21.43 -43.72
N THR A 17 4.11 22.65 -44.02
CA THR A 17 2.88 23.28 -43.55
C THR A 17 1.66 22.50 -44.04
N ARG A 18 0.69 22.22 -43.15
CA ARG A 18 -0.70 21.93 -43.50
C ARG A 18 -1.61 22.81 -42.64
N HIS A 19 -2.16 23.84 -43.29
CA HIS A 19 -3.39 24.53 -42.91
C HIS A 19 -4.55 24.04 -43.80
N PHE A 20 -5.78 24.43 -43.42
CA PHE A 20 -7.12 24.18 -43.99
C PHE A 20 -7.87 22.99 -43.36
N LEU A 21 -9.13 23.07 -42.92
CA LEU A 21 -10.21 24.06 -43.12
C LEU A 21 -11.18 24.06 -41.91
N SER A 22 -11.81 25.20 -41.72
CA SER A 22 -13.00 25.46 -40.91
C SER A 22 -14.26 24.82 -41.51
N ALA A 23 -15.23 24.48 -40.64
CA ALA A 23 -16.64 24.49 -41.01
C ALA A 23 -17.49 24.91 -39.79
N SER A 24 -18.35 25.87 -40.06
CA SER A 24 -19.20 26.62 -39.15
C SER A 24 -20.58 25.97 -38.95
N GLN A 25 -21.16 26.24 -37.77
CA GLN A 25 -22.59 26.44 -37.48
C GLN A 25 -23.63 25.40 -37.92
N ARG A 26 -24.47 24.98 -36.96
CA ARG A 26 -25.93 25.18 -37.06
C ARG A 26 -26.65 25.14 -35.70
N HIS A 27 -27.68 25.98 -35.65
CA HIS A 27 -28.58 26.35 -34.57
C HIS A 27 -29.46 25.21 -34.04
N GLY A 28 -29.95 25.40 -32.81
CA GLY A 28 -31.08 24.64 -32.26
C GLY A 28 -31.57 25.22 -30.93
N ASN A 29 -32.20 26.39 -30.99
CA ASN A 29 -33.01 26.94 -29.90
C ASN A 29 -34.16 25.98 -29.57
N PHE A 30 -34.43 25.73 -28.28
CA PHE A 30 -35.75 25.33 -27.82
C PHE A 30 -36.09 26.05 -26.52
N SER A 31 -36.98 27.03 -26.64
CA SER A 31 -37.69 27.70 -25.56
C SER A 31 -39.20 27.52 -25.80
N GLY A 32 -39.95 27.30 -24.74
CA GLY A 32 -41.42 27.23 -24.73
C GLY A 32 -41.90 26.55 -23.44
N ARG A 33 -42.24 27.33 -22.39
CA ARG A 33 -43.55 27.95 -22.07
C ARG A 33 -44.48 27.00 -21.30
N SER A 34 -44.76 27.34 -20.03
CA SER A 34 -46.08 27.80 -19.51
C SER A 34 -46.99 26.64 -19.11
N ALA A 35 -47.89 26.70 -18.13
CA ALA A 35 -48.21 27.65 -17.06
C ALA A 35 -49.23 26.93 -16.14
N ASP A 36 -49.59 27.61 -15.04
CA ASP A 36 -50.87 27.54 -14.31
C ASP A 36 -51.09 26.48 -13.22
N GLY A 37 -51.56 27.01 -12.07
CA GLY A 37 -52.12 26.23 -10.98
C GLY A 37 -52.16 26.95 -9.62
N ALA A 38 -52.72 28.16 -9.56
CA ALA A 38 -53.01 28.86 -8.31
C ALA A 38 -54.38 28.45 -7.72
N ALA A 39 -54.42 28.16 -6.42
CA ALA A 39 -55.58 28.29 -5.52
C ALA A 39 -55.04 28.29 -4.08
N SER A 40 -54.99 29.39 -3.31
CA SER A 40 -56.07 30.21 -2.76
C SER A 40 -57.07 29.41 -1.91
N PHE A 41 -56.83 29.36 -0.59
CA PHE A 41 -57.91 29.33 0.40
C PHE A 41 -57.58 30.23 1.59
N LYS A 42 -58.59 31.04 1.91
CA LYS A 42 -58.62 32.15 2.88
C LYS A 42 -58.85 31.64 4.31
N ASN A 43 -58.24 32.35 5.26
CA ASN A 43 -58.76 32.87 6.54
C ASN A 43 -59.66 32.01 7.44
N LEU A 44 -59.32 31.96 8.74
CA LEU A 44 -60.20 32.18 9.93
C LEU A 44 -59.32 32.19 11.23
N PRO A 45 -59.82 32.66 12.41
CA PRO A 45 -59.25 33.75 13.22
C PRO A 45 -58.44 33.31 14.46
N PRO A 46 -57.77 34.26 15.18
CA PRO A 46 -56.99 33.95 16.38
C PRO A 46 -57.87 33.99 17.64
N SER A 47 -58.08 32.82 18.26
CA SER A 47 -58.62 32.75 19.62
C SER A 47 -57.49 32.86 20.64
N ALA A 48 -57.62 33.87 21.50
CA ALA A 48 -56.76 34.14 22.64
C ALA A 48 -56.71 32.96 23.60
N VAL A 49 -55.50 32.44 23.84
CA VAL A 49 -55.21 31.56 24.98
C VAL A 49 -54.32 32.34 25.93
N ILE A 50 -54.91 32.74 27.05
CA ILE A 50 -54.25 33.27 28.23
C ILE A 50 -53.38 32.15 28.79
N ASN A 51 -52.05 32.28 28.69
CA ASN A 51 -51.11 31.39 29.35
C ASN A 51 -50.72 32.02 30.69
N PRO A 52 -50.96 31.35 31.83
CA PRO A 52 -50.57 31.88 33.13
C PRO A 52 -49.04 31.87 33.26
N HIS A 53 -48.55 32.86 34.00
CA HIS A 53 -47.14 33.13 34.30
C HIS A 53 -46.23 31.90 34.33
N ARG A 54 -45.27 31.87 33.39
CA ARG A 54 -44.09 31.01 33.47
C ARG A 54 -43.06 31.73 34.35
N PRO A 55 -42.82 31.30 35.61
CA PRO A 55 -41.81 31.93 36.44
C PRO A 55 -40.44 31.81 35.78
N GLY A 56 -39.66 32.89 35.90
CA GLY A 56 -38.39 33.08 35.21
C GLY A 56 -37.44 31.90 35.36
N ASN A 57 -37.09 31.31 34.23
CA ASN A 57 -36.12 30.22 34.08
C ASN A 57 -34.67 30.77 34.21
N GLN A 58 -34.35 31.40 35.34
CA GLN A 58 -33.02 31.98 35.63
C GLN A 58 -32.15 31.09 36.55
N GLY A 59 -32.51 29.81 36.74
CA GLY A 59 -31.79 28.90 37.66
C GLY A 59 -31.00 27.74 37.00
N ALA A 60 -30.85 27.69 35.68
CA ALA A 60 -30.58 26.41 35.01
C ALA A 60 -29.11 25.88 34.95
N PRO A 61 -28.02 26.69 34.87
CA PRO A 61 -26.69 26.11 34.64
C PRO A 61 -26.05 25.49 35.89
N ASN A 62 -26.29 26.09 37.07
CA ASN A 62 -25.60 25.69 38.30
C ASN A 62 -26.24 24.45 38.92
N GLY A 63 -27.58 24.31 38.87
CA GLY A 63 -28.29 23.15 39.42
C GLY A 63 -27.88 21.81 38.80
N LEU A 64 -27.61 21.78 37.48
CA LEU A 64 -27.10 20.59 36.82
C LEU A 64 -25.67 20.24 37.25
N SER A 65 -24.85 21.24 37.54
CA SER A 65 -23.45 21.04 37.92
C SER A 65 -23.31 20.44 39.32
N ILE A 66 -24.24 20.75 40.23
CA ILE A 66 -24.30 20.16 41.58
C ILE A 66 -24.58 18.65 41.50
N HIS A 67 -25.38 18.21 40.53
CA HIS A 67 -25.75 16.81 40.35
C HIS A 67 -25.01 16.13 39.18
N ARG A 68 -23.81 16.61 38.85
CA ARG A 68 -23.02 16.11 37.72
C ARG A 68 -22.77 14.60 37.81
N GLU A 69 -22.37 14.10 38.98
CA GLU A 69 -22.06 12.68 39.19
C GLU A 69 -23.27 11.79 38.99
N GLU A 70 -24.42 12.15 39.57
CA GLU A 70 -25.67 11.39 39.39
C GLU A 70 -26.13 11.41 37.93
N LEU A 71 -25.95 12.53 37.22
CA LEU A 71 -26.26 12.63 35.81
C LEU A 71 -25.36 11.77 34.94
N ILE A 72 -24.06 11.72 35.26
CA ILE A 72 -23.10 10.82 34.59
C ILE A 72 -23.51 9.38 34.88
N ARG A 73 -23.73 9.02 36.13
CA ARG A 73 -24.15 7.67 36.50
C ARG A 73 -25.43 7.23 35.78
N LEU A 74 -26.48 8.04 35.80
CA LEU A 74 -27.74 7.70 35.13
C LEU A 74 -27.59 7.64 33.60
N PHE A 75 -26.98 8.68 33.00
CA PHE A 75 -26.92 8.81 31.54
C PHE A 75 -25.85 7.94 30.88
N TRP A 76 -24.73 7.74 31.57
CA TRP A 76 -23.52 7.09 31.07
C TRP A 76 -23.37 5.66 31.58
N GLU A 77 -23.28 5.48 32.90
CA GLU A 77 -23.02 4.18 33.52
C GLU A 77 -24.23 3.26 33.36
N GLN A 78 -25.43 3.76 33.69
CA GLN A 78 -26.68 2.99 33.64
C GLN A 78 -27.39 3.02 32.27
N ASP A 79 -26.82 3.71 31.27
CA ASP A 79 -27.34 3.83 29.91
C ASP A 79 -28.80 4.33 29.79
N VAL A 80 -29.30 5.05 30.79
CA VAL A 80 -30.70 5.50 30.86
C VAL A 80 -30.99 6.51 29.73
N PRO A 81 -32.13 6.40 29.01
CA PRO A 81 -32.54 7.37 28.01
C PRO A 81 -32.71 8.77 28.61
N LEU A 82 -32.28 9.79 27.87
CA LEU A 82 -32.24 11.18 28.37
C LEU A 82 -33.59 11.72 28.88
N ARG A 83 -34.71 11.25 28.33
CA ARG A 83 -36.05 11.62 28.83
C ARG A 83 -36.30 11.06 30.24
N ILE A 84 -35.92 9.81 30.47
CA ILE A 84 -36.05 9.19 31.79
C ILE A 84 -35.09 9.84 32.79
N VAL A 85 -33.86 10.18 32.36
CA VAL A 85 -32.94 10.97 33.21
C VAL A 85 -33.57 12.31 33.60
N GLN A 86 -34.18 13.02 32.65
CA GLN A 86 -34.89 14.28 32.94
C GLN A 86 -36.03 14.06 33.95
N ASP A 87 -36.83 13.01 33.79
CA ASP A 87 -37.95 12.72 34.71
C ASP A 87 -37.46 12.35 36.11
N ILE A 88 -36.39 11.54 36.22
CA ILE A 88 -35.75 11.20 37.51
C ILE A 88 -35.24 12.47 38.19
N MET A 89 -34.55 13.34 37.45
CA MET A 89 -33.99 14.58 38.00
C MET A 89 -35.06 15.60 38.37
N ARG A 90 -36.18 15.62 37.63
CA ARG A 90 -37.36 16.40 37.98
C ARG A 90 -38.00 15.90 39.27
N GLN A 91 -38.20 14.58 39.39
CA GLN A 91 -38.87 13.98 40.56
C GLN A 91 -38.00 14.01 41.82
N LYS A 92 -36.71 13.68 41.71
CA LYS A 92 -35.79 13.52 42.84
C LYS A 92 -35.13 14.82 43.28
N HIS A 93 -34.88 15.74 42.34
CA HIS A 93 -34.10 16.96 42.58
C HIS A 93 -34.84 18.25 42.20
N GLY A 94 -36.11 18.17 41.76
CA GLY A 94 -36.89 19.35 41.35
C GLY A 94 -36.36 20.03 40.07
N LEU A 95 -35.48 19.39 39.31
CA LEU A 95 -34.82 19.98 38.15
C LEU A 95 -35.67 19.85 36.88
N ASP A 96 -36.63 20.74 36.72
CA ASP A 96 -37.44 20.83 35.49
C ASP A 96 -36.76 21.66 34.39
N VAL A 97 -35.64 21.17 33.88
CA VAL A 97 -34.92 21.80 32.76
C VAL A 97 -35.16 21.06 31.46
N SER A 98 -35.17 21.79 30.34
CA SER A 98 -35.42 21.18 29.02
C SER A 98 -34.31 20.22 28.59
N ILE A 99 -34.65 19.22 27.77
CA ILE A 99 -33.71 18.26 27.17
C ILE A 99 -32.54 18.96 26.45
N LYS A 100 -32.78 20.13 25.84
CA LYS A 100 -31.72 20.92 25.16
C LYS A 100 -30.65 21.36 26.15
N VAL A 101 -31.03 21.75 27.37
CA VAL A 101 -30.09 22.19 28.41
C VAL A 101 -29.22 21.01 28.86
N TYR A 102 -29.82 19.83 29.09
CA TYR A 102 -29.05 18.61 29.39
C TYR A 102 -28.04 18.27 28.28
N LYS A 103 -28.45 18.32 27.00
CA LYS A 103 -27.56 18.05 25.87
C LYS A 103 -26.40 19.04 25.79
N THR A 104 -26.68 20.33 25.99
CA THR A 104 -25.65 21.38 26.03
C THR A 104 -24.69 21.15 27.19
N GLN A 105 -25.21 20.77 28.36
CA GLN A 105 -24.40 20.53 29.54
C GLN A 105 -23.52 19.27 29.39
N PHE A 106 -24.06 18.16 28.87
CA PHE A 106 -23.27 16.97 28.54
C PHE A 106 -22.19 17.28 27.50
N ARG A 107 -22.50 18.10 26.49
CA ARG A 107 -21.49 18.56 25.52
C ARG A 107 -20.38 19.38 26.20
N LYS A 108 -20.75 20.26 27.15
CA LYS A 108 -19.80 21.08 27.92
C LYS A 108 -18.92 20.21 28.82
N TRP A 109 -19.44 19.11 29.35
CA TRP A 109 -18.70 18.13 30.14
C TRP A 109 -17.96 17.08 29.31
N GLY A 110 -18.05 17.14 27.97
CA GLY A 110 -17.40 16.15 27.09
C GLY A 110 -18.12 14.80 27.00
N ILE A 111 -19.31 14.63 27.56
CA ILE A 111 -20.01 13.33 27.61
C ILE A 111 -20.81 13.11 26.33
N ARG A 112 -20.53 12.02 25.58
CA ARG A 112 -21.25 11.67 24.33
C ARG A 112 -21.65 10.20 24.26
N LYS A 113 -22.96 9.90 24.32
CA LYS A 113 -23.48 8.53 24.40
C LYS A 113 -23.05 7.59 23.25
N ASN A 114 -22.74 8.16 22.08
CA ASN A 114 -22.35 7.38 20.91
C ASN A 114 -20.91 7.72 20.52
N LEU A 115 -20.02 6.74 20.66
CA LEU A 115 -18.68 6.81 20.08
C LEU A 115 -18.75 6.52 18.58
N LYS A 116 -18.03 7.29 17.75
CA LYS A 116 -17.95 6.95 16.32
C LYS A 116 -17.14 5.67 16.17
N GLY A 117 -17.52 4.80 15.24
CA GLY A 117 -16.88 3.48 15.08
C GLY A 117 -15.36 3.54 14.87
N HIS A 118 -14.85 4.58 14.20
CA HIS A 118 -13.40 4.78 14.02
C HIS A 118 -12.71 5.28 15.30
N GLU A 119 -13.38 6.06 16.14
CA GLU A 119 -12.87 6.50 17.45
C GLU A 119 -12.80 5.30 18.40
N ALA A 120 -13.82 4.44 18.41
CA ALA A 120 -13.83 3.19 19.17
C ALA A 120 -12.67 2.27 18.78
N LEU A 121 -12.37 2.18 17.49
CA LEU A 121 -11.26 1.37 16.98
C LEU A 121 -9.90 1.94 17.41
N LYS A 122 -9.71 3.26 17.31
CA LYS A 122 -8.47 3.92 17.75
C LYS A 122 -8.21 3.71 19.24
N ILE A 123 -9.24 3.81 20.06
CA ILE A 123 -9.17 3.54 21.50
C ILE A 123 -8.83 2.08 21.77
N ALA A 124 -9.51 1.13 21.12
CA ALA A 124 -9.24 -0.30 21.29
C ALA A 124 -7.81 -0.70 20.86
N THR A 125 -7.24 0.01 19.88
CA THR A 125 -5.86 -0.22 19.39
C THR A 125 -4.78 0.53 20.17
N GLY A 126 -5.15 1.31 21.21
CA GLY A 126 -4.19 2.12 21.98
C GLY A 126 -3.56 3.28 21.20
N GLN A 127 -4.07 3.60 20.01
CA GLN A 127 -3.54 4.66 19.14
C GLN A 127 -4.04 6.06 19.49
N ASP A 128 -5.07 6.17 20.35
CA ASP A 128 -5.60 7.46 20.79
C ASP A 128 -5.10 7.80 22.19
N SER A 129 -4.23 8.80 22.27
CA SER A 129 -3.69 9.36 23.51
C SER A 129 -4.40 10.63 23.96
N SER A 130 -5.59 10.93 23.41
CA SER A 130 -6.36 12.13 23.79
C SER A 130 -6.74 12.12 25.28
N PRO A 131 -6.18 13.03 26.12
CA PRO A 131 -6.43 13.06 27.56
C PRO A 131 -7.71 13.82 27.93
N VAL A 132 -8.33 14.54 26.99
CA VAL A 132 -9.29 15.62 27.31
C VAL A 132 -10.72 15.11 27.49
N PHE A 133 -11.02 13.88 27.09
CA PHE A 133 -12.39 13.45 26.86
C PHE A 133 -12.95 12.46 27.91
N TRP A 134 -12.11 11.81 28.71
CA TRP A 134 -12.51 10.69 29.55
C TRP A 134 -12.23 10.93 31.04
N PRO A 135 -13.03 10.36 31.97
CA PRO A 135 -12.63 10.23 33.36
C PRO A 135 -11.26 9.56 33.45
N ASP A 136 -10.42 10.00 34.38
CA ASP A 136 -9.05 9.49 34.53
C ASP A 136 -9.03 7.98 34.82
N ASP A 137 -10.09 7.46 35.45
CA ASP A 137 -10.24 6.05 35.79
C ASP A 137 -10.90 5.27 34.63
N ARG A 138 -10.08 4.47 33.93
CA ARG A 138 -10.50 3.57 32.84
C ARG A 138 -10.82 2.17 33.39
N ASP A 139 -11.89 2.07 34.16
CA ASP A 139 -12.30 0.81 34.81
C ASP A 139 -12.77 -0.27 33.81
N ASP A 140 -12.94 -1.51 34.26
CA ASP A 140 -13.37 -2.65 33.43
C ASP A 140 -14.68 -2.40 32.63
N GLU A 141 -15.54 -1.53 33.14
CA GLU A 141 -16.77 -1.11 32.47
C GLU A 141 -16.50 -0.29 31.20
N TYR A 142 -15.40 0.48 31.17
CA TYR A 142 -14.92 1.23 30.00
C TYR A 142 -14.54 0.27 28.87
N VAL A 143 -13.72 -0.73 29.17
CA VAL A 143 -13.24 -1.74 28.20
C VAL A 143 -14.43 -2.47 27.58
N THR A 144 -15.37 -2.90 28.43
CA THR A 144 -16.57 -3.62 28.01
C THR A 144 -17.46 -2.79 27.06
N ARG A 145 -17.53 -1.46 27.27
CA ARG A 145 -18.36 -0.56 26.45
C ARG A 145 -17.70 -0.22 25.12
N VAL A 146 -16.37 -0.03 25.08
CA VAL A 146 -15.59 0.10 23.83
C VAL A 146 -15.77 -1.14 22.97
N ASP A 147 -15.63 -2.32 23.56
CA ASP A 147 -15.82 -3.60 22.87
C ASP A 147 -17.25 -3.75 22.32
N ARG A 148 -18.28 -3.38 23.10
CA ARG A 148 -19.68 -3.38 22.64
C ARG A 148 -19.88 -2.46 21.43
N HIS A 149 -19.22 -1.31 21.37
CA HIS A 149 -19.31 -0.38 20.25
C HIS A 149 -18.55 -0.85 19.01
N VAL A 150 -17.38 -1.48 19.20
CA VAL A 150 -16.66 -2.16 18.12
C VAL A 150 -17.53 -3.29 17.54
N LYS A 151 -18.11 -4.12 18.40
CA LYS A 151 -19.03 -5.21 18.01
C LYS A 151 -20.30 -4.69 17.32
N LYS A 152 -20.93 -3.62 17.81
CA LYS A 152 -22.13 -3.02 17.20
C LYS A 152 -21.81 -2.41 15.83
N SER A 153 -20.66 -1.73 15.70
CA SER A 153 -20.19 -1.19 14.42
C SER A 153 -19.89 -2.32 13.42
N HIS A 154 -19.29 -3.41 13.90
CA HIS A 154 -19.02 -4.60 13.10
C HIS A 154 -20.31 -5.31 12.66
N ARG A 155 -21.28 -5.49 13.57
CA ARG A 155 -22.59 -6.06 13.24
C ARG A 155 -23.39 -5.19 12.28
N ALA A 156 -23.33 -3.86 12.40
CA ALA A 156 -23.97 -2.96 11.45
C ALA A 156 -23.36 -3.07 10.04
N LEU A 157 -22.04 -3.23 9.94
CA LEU A 157 -21.33 -3.55 8.70
C LEU A 157 -21.75 -4.91 8.12
N VAL A 158 -21.91 -5.93 8.97
CA VAL A 158 -22.32 -7.29 8.57
C VAL A 158 -23.80 -7.36 8.18
N HIS A 159 -24.70 -6.67 8.89
CA HIS A 159 -26.12 -6.62 8.54
C HIS A 159 -26.38 -5.77 7.29
N ALA A 160 -25.65 -4.67 7.10
CA ALA A 160 -25.69 -3.92 5.84
C ALA A 160 -25.22 -4.76 4.64
N ARG A 161 -24.36 -5.77 4.89
CA ARG A 161 -23.85 -6.70 3.89
C ARG A 161 -24.81 -7.86 3.60
N ASN A 162 -25.54 -8.36 4.59
CA ASN A 162 -26.40 -9.54 4.44
C ASN A 162 -27.87 -9.21 4.10
N GLY A 163 -28.31 -7.95 4.23
CA GLY A 163 -29.68 -7.53 3.93
C GLY A 163 -29.94 -7.05 2.50
N MET A 164 -28.96 -7.08 1.60
CA MET A 164 -29.12 -6.61 0.21
C MET A 164 -29.35 -7.76 -0.77
N ALA A 165 -30.58 -8.29 -0.73
CA ALA A 165 -31.17 -9.05 -1.82
C ALA A 165 -32.30 -8.22 -2.46
N PHE A 166 -32.10 -7.91 -3.74
CA PHE A 166 -33.07 -7.50 -4.77
C PHE A 166 -33.78 -6.12 -4.71
N GLU A 167 -33.66 -5.45 -5.86
CA GLU A 167 -34.48 -4.34 -6.39
C GLU A 167 -34.44 -2.98 -5.69
N ASN A 168 -33.35 -2.25 -5.93
CA ASN A 168 -33.34 -0.96 -6.64
C ASN A 168 -31.97 -0.31 -6.46
N VAL A 169 -31.16 -0.36 -7.51
CA VAL A 169 -29.87 0.31 -7.59
C VAL A 169 -30.14 1.81 -7.76
N ALA A 170 -30.35 2.50 -6.64
CA ALA A 170 -30.26 3.95 -6.56
C ALA A 170 -29.21 4.33 -5.52
N VAL A 171 -27.97 4.38 -6.00
CA VAL A 171 -26.93 5.33 -5.58
C VAL A 171 -26.68 5.45 -4.06
N LEU A 172 -25.89 4.53 -3.50
CA LEU A 172 -24.88 4.91 -2.52
C LEU A 172 -23.60 5.24 -3.29
N ASN A 173 -23.57 6.46 -3.83
CA ASN A 173 -22.35 7.05 -4.34
C ASN A 173 -21.33 7.08 -3.18
N PRO A 174 -20.14 6.46 -3.28
CA PRO A 174 -19.03 6.84 -2.43
C PRO A 174 -18.87 8.35 -2.57
N ALA A 175 -18.71 9.06 -1.44
CA ALA A 175 -18.53 10.52 -1.43
C ALA A 175 -17.62 10.92 -2.58
N ARG A 176 -18.15 11.74 -3.53
CA ARG A 176 -17.52 12.06 -4.83
C ARG A 176 -16.02 12.21 -4.69
N ARG A 177 -15.29 11.12 -4.88
CA ARG A 177 -13.85 11.15 -5.06
C ARG A 177 -13.65 11.79 -6.43
N LEU A 178 -12.64 12.64 -6.56
CA LEU A 178 -12.12 13.01 -7.87
C LEU A 178 -11.94 11.69 -8.63
N ARG A 179 -12.71 11.48 -9.70
CA ARG A 179 -12.54 10.28 -10.53
C ARG A 179 -11.14 10.38 -11.11
N GLY A 180 -10.24 9.53 -10.63
CA GLY A 180 -9.00 9.28 -11.33
C GLY A 180 -9.32 8.71 -12.72
N PRO A 181 -8.35 8.67 -13.64
CA PRO A 181 -8.51 7.91 -14.88
C PRO A 181 -8.96 6.48 -14.56
N ASP A 182 -9.85 5.91 -15.38
CA ASP A 182 -10.50 4.61 -15.14
C ASP A 182 -9.50 3.50 -14.76
N THR A 183 -8.27 3.57 -15.27
CA THR A 183 -7.16 2.67 -14.91
C THR A 183 -6.83 2.68 -13.42
N LEU A 184 -6.76 3.85 -12.77
CA LEU A 184 -6.42 3.97 -11.35
C LEU A 184 -7.53 3.41 -10.46
N GLU A 185 -8.80 3.67 -10.80
CA GLU A 185 -9.95 3.11 -10.07
C GLU A 185 -9.93 1.58 -10.12
N LYS A 186 -9.54 1.00 -11.27
CA LYS A 186 -9.39 -0.45 -11.42
C LYS A 186 -8.18 -0.98 -10.64
N ILE A 187 -7.06 -0.27 -10.55
CA ILE A 187 -5.93 -0.62 -9.66
C ILE A 187 -6.39 -0.67 -8.20
N GLU A 188 -7.08 0.39 -7.75
CA GLU A 188 -7.58 0.48 -6.39
C GLU A 188 -8.55 -0.66 -6.09
N ALA A 189 -9.46 -0.98 -7.01
CA ALA A 189 -10.39 -2.08 -6.90
C ALA A 189 -9.67 -3.43 -6.80
N ALA A 190 -8.72 -3.73 -7.70
CA ALA A 190 -7.96 -4.97 -7.67
C ALA A 190 -7.12 -5.12 -6.39
N THR A 191 -6.46 -4.04 -5.98
CA THR A 191 -5.69 -3.99 -4.73
C THR A 191 -6.59 -4.20 -3.52
N TYR A 192 -7.81 -3.64 -3.56
CA TYR A 192 -8.82 -3.82 -2.52
C TYR A 192 -9.31 -5.27 -2.44
N TYR A 193 -9.58 -5.93 -3.57
CA TYR A 193 -9.97 -7.34 -3.59
C TYR A 193 -8.82 -8.26 -3.13
N PHE A 194 -7.59 -8.00 -3.56
CA PHE A 194 -6.41 -8.70 -3.03
C PHE A 194 -6.25 -8.51 -1.53
N LYS A 195 -6.50 -7.30 -1.02
CA LYS A 195 -6.49 -7.03 0.41
C LYS A 195 -7.56 -7.85 1.14
N ILE A 196 -8.80 -7.86 0.65
CA ILE A 196 -9.87 -8.68 1.24
C ILE A 196 -9.46 -10.14 1.25
N TYR A 197 -8.92 -10.62 0.13
CA TYR A 197 -8.46 -11.99 -0.02
C TYR A 197 -7.41 -12.36 1.03
N ILE A 198 -6.34 -11.58 1.14
CA ILE A 198 -5.25 -11.87 2.07
C ILE A 198 -5.70 -11.72 3.53
N LEU A 199 -6.50 -10.70 3.85
CA LEU A 199 -6.99 -10.49 5.22
C LEU A 199 -8.01 -11.55 5.64
N GLY A 200 -8.92 -11.95 4.75
CA GLY A 200 -9.88 -13.01 5.01
C GLY A 200 -9.18 -14.31 5.37
N ASN A 201 -8.13 -14.65 4.62
CA ASN A 201 -7.36 -15.87 4.86
C ASN A 201 -6.42 -15.79 6.06
N ARG A 202 -5.87 -14.61 6.37
CA ARG A 202 -5.08 -14.40 7.61
C ARG A 202 -5.89 -14.68 8.86
N ILE A 203 -7.18 -14.32 8.87
CA ILE A 203 -8.07 -14.57 10.00
C ILE A 203 -8.32 -16.09 10.19
N MET A 204 -8.20 -16.89 9.13
CA MET A 204 -8.37 -18.35 9.19
C MET A 204 -7.09 -19.12 9.55
N GLY A 205 -5.98 -18.42 9.82
CA GLY A 205 -4.85 -18.90 10.63
C GLY A 205 -3.85 -19.88 9.99
N SER A 206 -4.14 -20.54 8.88
CA SER A 206 -3.36 -21.73 8.48
C SER A 206 -2.30 -21.55 7.37
N TRP A 207 -2.30 -20.43 6.66
CA TRP A 207 -1.59 -20.37 5.35
C TRP A 207 -0.14 -19.88 5.43
N PHE A 208 0.19 -19.02 6.39
CA PHE A 208 1.54 -18.49 6.54
C PHE A 208 2.47 -19.42 7.34
N GLU A 209 1.94 -20.45 7.98
CA GLU A 209 2.71 -21.41 8.79
C GLU A 209 3.30 -22.54 7.95
N THR A 210 2.55 -23.02 6.95
CA THR A 210 3.01 -24.03 5.98
C THR A 210 2.63 -23.56 4.58
N GLY A 211 3.50 -22.76 3.95
CA GLY A 211 3.31 -22.38 2.56
C GLY A 211 3.13 -23.61 1.67
N PRO A 212 2.45 -23.49 0.51
CA PRO A 212 2.27 -24.61 -0.41
C PRO A 212 3.63 -25.23 -0.71
N SER A 213 3.72 -26.56 -0.64
CA SER A 213 4.96 -27.32 -0.87
C SER A 213 5.67 -26.76 -2.10
N SER A 214 6.87 -26.20 -1.89
CA SER A 214 7.57 -25.34 -2.85
C SER A 214 7.63 -25.90 -4.27
N GLY A 215 7.72 -27.23 -4.41
CA GLY A 215 8.01 -27.90 -5.67
C GLY A 215 7.06 -27.63 -6.84
N GLU A 216 5.73 -27.68 -6.66
CA GLU A 216 4.81 -27.53 -7.82
C GLU A 216 4.79 -26.09 -8.36
N GLN A 217 4.84 -25.11 -7.46
CA GLN A 217 4.83 -23.70 -7.84
C GLN A 217 6.15 -23.32 -8.50
N GLU A 218 7.24 -23.83 -7.95
CA GLU A 218 8.60 -23.63 -8.43
C GLU A 218 8.86 -24.33 -9.78
N ALA A 219 8.24 -25.50 -9.99
CA ALA A 219 8.22 -26.20 -11.27
C ALA A 219 7.46 -25.39 -12.33
N PHE A 220 6.27 -24.86 -12.02
CA PHE A 220 5.54 -23.97 -12.92
C PHE A 220 6.41 -22.78 -13.32
N SER A 221 6.88 -22.06 -12.32
CA SER A 221 7.65 -20.84 -12.47
C SER A 221 8.91 -21.10 -13.32
N SER A 222 9.73 -22.10 -12.97
CA SER A 222 10.98 -22.38 -13.72
C SER A 222 10.75 -22.75 -15.17
N LEU A 223 9.74 -23.56 -15.46
CA LEU A 223 9.40 -23.98 -16.82
C LEU A 223 8.85 -22.80 -17.63
N PHE A 224 7.94 -22.03 -17.04
CA PHE A 224 7.33 -20.89 -17.72
C PHE A 224 8.38 -19.85 -18.12
N ILE A 225 9.30 -19.54 -17.20
CA ILE A 225 10.35 -18.55 -17.42
C ILE A 225 11.40 -19.00 -18.41
N ARG A 226 11.90 -20.22 -18.24
CA ARG A 226 12.85 -20.79 -19.19
C ARG A 226 12.25 -20.83 -20.60
N GLY A 227 10.95 -21.11 -20.71
CA GLY A 227 10.21 -21.04 -21.96
C GLY A 227 10.17 -19.63 -22.54
N LEU A 228 9.80 -18.62 -21.73
CA LEU A 228 9.74 -17.23 -22.19
C LEU A 228 11.10 -16.63 -22.52
N GLU A 229 12.15 -16.92 -21.76
CA GLU A 229 13.52 -16.48 -22.06
C GLU A 229 14.04 -17.06 -23.38
N ARG A 230 13.73 -18.33 -23.65
CA ARG A 230 14.08 -18.97 -24.93
C ARG A 230 13.33 -18.32 -26.09
N LEU A 231 12.04 -18.03 -25.91
CA LEU A 231 11.26 -17.33 -26.92
C LEU A 231 11.75 -15.90 -27.16
N SER A 232 12.11 -15.15 -26.11
CA SER A 232 12.57 -13.76 -26.25
C SER A 232 13.90 -13.66 -27.00
N ARG A 233 14.76 -14.69 -26.89
CA ARG A 233 16.02 -14.81 -27.63
C ARG A 233 15.89 -15.48 -28.99
N ASN A 234 14.68 -15.95 -29.34
CA ASN A 234 14.44 -16.77 -30.53
C ASN A 234 15.31 -18.04 -30.57
N GLU A 235 15.59 -18.63 -29.40
CA GLU A 235 16.42 -19.82 -29.22
C GLU A 235 15.55 -21.04 -28.94
N GLN A 236 15.83 -22.17 -29.61
CA GLN A 236 15.23 -23.47 -29.29
C GLN A 236 13.68 -23.46 -29.18
N LEU A 237 12.99 -22.82 -30.14
CA LEU A 237 11.53 -22.58 -30.12
C LEU A 237 10.68 -23.79 -29.70
N GLN A 238 11.00 -24.98 -30.22
CA GLN A 238 10.28 -26.22 -29.88
C GLN A 238 10.38 -26.57 -28.39
N GLN A 239 11.58 -26.42 -27.82
CA GLN A 239 11.79 -26.66 -26.39
C GLN A 239 11.14 -25.56 -25.55
N ALA A 240 11.12 -24.33 -26.05
CA ALA A 240 10.47 -23.20 -25.38
C ALA A 240 8.96 -23.45 -25.22
N PHE A 241 8.26 -23.82 -26.31
CA PHE A 241 6.84 -24.18 -26.25
C PHE A 241 6.57 -25.43 -25.41
N LYS A 242 7.47 -26.42 -25.44
CA LYS A 242 7.38 -27.60 -24.57
C LYS A 242 7.42 -27.23 -23.09
N ASP A 243 8.35 -26.36 -22.69
CA ASP A 243 8.46 -25.88 -21.31
C ASP A 243 7.20 -25.10 -20.89
N ILE A 244 6.71 -24.22 -21.76
CA ILE A 244 5.48 -23.46 -21.51
C ILE A 244 4.31 -24.42 -21.30
N ASN A 245 4.07 -25.38 -22.21
CA ASN A 245 2.97 -26.34 -22.06
C ASN A 245 3.05 -27.12 -20.75
N LEU A 246 4.24 -27.62 -20.37
CA LEU A 246 4.45 -28.32 -19.10
C LEU A 246 4.17 -27.44 -17.88
N SER A 247 4.44 -26.12 -17.98
CA SER A 247 4.05 -25.19 -16.91
C SER A 247 2.52 -25.11 -16.81
N PHE A 248 1.79 -24.96 -17.92
CA PHE A 248 0.32 -24.87 -17.92
C PHE A 248 -0.37 -26.10 -17.32
N ASP A 249 0.21 -27.29 -17.48
CA ASP A 249 -0.29 -28.53 -16.85
C ASP A 249 -0.31 -28.46 -15.31
N SER A 250 0.64 -27.72 -14.72
CA SER A 250 0.73 -27.52 -13.27
C SER A 250 -0.20 -26.41 -12.77
N LEU A 251 -0.65 -25.51 -13.64
CA LEU A 251 -1.35 -24.29 -13.25
C LEU A 251 -2.69 -24.59 -12.56
N LYS A 252 -3.46 -25.56 -13.07
CA LYS A 252 -4.73 -25.94 -12.44
C LYS A 252 -4.55 -26.38 -10.99
N LYS A 253 -3.51 -27.17 -10.71
CA LYS A 253 -3.21 -27.63 -9.34
C LYS A 253 -2.87 -26.45 -8.43
N LEU A 254 -2.04 -25.53 -8.93
CA LEU A 254 -1.67 -24.32 -8.19
C LEU A 254 -2.87 -23.44 -7.84
N VAL A 255 -3.81 -23.27 -8.76
CA VAL A 255 -5.04 -22.50 -8.50
C VAL A 255 -5.92 -23.19 -7.46
N ILE A 256 -6.02 -24.53 -7.49
CA ILE A 256 -6.80 -25.29 -6.49
C ILE A 256 -6.25 -25.12 -5.07
N LEU A 257 -4.94 -24.89 -4.89
CA LEU A 257 -4.34 -24.65 -3.58
C LEU A 257 -4.89 -23.39 -2.89
N ASP A 258 -5.47 -22.49 -3.67
CA ASP A 258 -6.00 -21.21 -3.22
C ASP A 258 -5.02 -20.40 -2.38
N HIS A 259 -3.72 -20.40 -2.66
CA HIS A 259 -2.75 -19.74 -1.77
C HIS A 259 -2.35 -18.33 -2.25
N PRO A 260 -2.31 -17.27 -1.42
CA PRO A 260 -1.98 -15.90 -1.82
C PRO A 260 -0.61 -15.78 -2.46
N LEU A 261 0.38 -16.54 -1.98
CA LEU A 261 1.70 -16.61 -2.60
C LEU A 261 1.64 -17.16 -4.03
N VAL A 262 0.74 -18.10 -4.34
CA VAL A 262 0.58 -18.61 -5.71
C VAL A 262 0.22 -17.46 -6.63
N TYR A 263 -0.81 -16.69 -6.27
CA TYR A 263 -1.29 -15.59 -7.08
C TYR A 263 -0.30 -14.43 -7.20
N LEU A 264 0.37 -14.09 -6.10
CA LEU A 264 1.40 -13.06 -6.11
C LEU A 264 2.58 -13.43 -7.02
N ARG A 265 3.04 -14.70 -6.98
CA ARG A 265 4.11 -15.15 -7.88
C ARG A 265 3.65 -15.26 -9.33
N LEU A 266 2.41 -15.68 -9.59
CA LEU A 266 1.85 -15.70 -10.95
C LEU A 266 1.79 -14.28 -11.54
N MET A 267 1.32 -13.30 -10.76
CA MET A 267 1.33 -11.89 -11.18
C MET A 267 2.75 -11.37 -11.37
N ALA A 268 3.67 -11.65 -10.44
CA ALA A 268 5.06 -11.24 -10.53
C ALA A 268 5.74 -11.85 -11.77
N SER A 269 5.46 -13.11 -12.10
CA SER A 269 5.97 -13.77 -13.30
C SER A 269 5.45 -13.03 -14.55
N ILE A 270 4.14 -12.83 -14.70
CA ILE A 270 3.55 -12.10 -15.83
C ILE A 270 4.17 -10.70 -15.97
N ALA A 271 4.38 -10.00 -14.85
CA ALA A 271 4.92 -8.65 -14.81
C ALA A 271 6.45 -8.58 -15.04
N ALA A 272 7.21 -9.62 -14.69
CA ALA A 272 8.63 -9.67 -14.97
C ALA A 272 8.89 -9.79 -16.48
N PHE A 273 8.07 -10.54 -17.21
CA PHE A 273 8.25 -10.74 -18.66
C PHE A 273 7.73 -9.64 -19.54
N SER A 274 6.89 -8.78 -18.98
CA SER A 274 6.48 -7.60 -19.69
C SER A 274 7.69 -6.66 -19.93
N GLN A 275 8.74 -6.76 -19.10
CA GLN A 275 10.03 -6.07 -19.29
C GLN A 275 10.83 -6.48 -20.54
N TYR A 276 10.33 -7.42 -21.36
CA TYR A 276 10.85 -7.70 -22.70
C TYR A 276 9.94 -7.10 -23.79
N PRO A 277 9.81 -5.75 -23.86
CA PRO A 277 8.84 -5.08 -24.73
C PRO A 277 9.06 -5.37 -26.22
N GLU A 278 10.27 -5.78 -26.61
CA GLU A 278 10.61 -6.08 -28.00
C GLU A 278 10.09 -7.46 -28.46
N SER A 279 9.63 -8.33 -27.55
CA SER A 279 9.09 -9.64 -27.92
C SER A 279 7.56 -9.65 -27.89
N GLU A 280 6.95 -9.39 -29.05
CA GLU A 280 5.49 -9.46 -29.24
C GLU A 280 4.92 -10.84 -28.84
N VAL A 281 5.69 -11.90 -29.07
CA VAL A 281 5.32 -13.28 -28.73
C VAL A 281 5.20 -13.45 -27.21
N CYS A 282 6.19 -12.99 -26.43
CA CYS A 282 6.15 -13.07 -24.97
C CYS A 282 4.99 -12.28 -24.39
N SER A 283 4.75 -11.05 -24.89
CA SER A 283 3.59 -10.23 -24.50
C SER A 283 2.27 -10.96 -24.76
N THR A 284 2.14 -11.61 -25.91
CA THR A 284 0.95 -12.38 -26.30
C THR A 284 0.74 -13.61 -25.43
N ILE A 285 1.80 -14.32 -25.05
CA ILE A 285 1.73 -15.47 -24.14
C ILE A 285 1.33 -15.02 -22.74
N CYS A 286 1.92 -13.95 -22.20
CA CYS A 286 1.55 -13.39 -20.90
C CYS A 286 0.08 -12.95 -20.87
N ARG A 287 -0.42 -12.33 -21.95
CA ARG A 287 -1.84 -11.96 -22.10
C ARG A 287 -2.74 -13.19 -22.11
N SER A 288 -2.36 -14.21 -22.87
CA SER A 288 -3.10 -15.48 -22.95
C SER A 288 -3.13 -16.21 -21.60
N LEU A 289 -2.01 -16.23 -20.88
CA LEU A 289 -1.93 -16.77 -19.51
C LEU A 289 -2.86 -16.01 -18.56
N SER A 290 -2.86 -14.68 -18.63
CA SER A 290 -3.71 -13.86 -17.78
C SER A 290 -5.20 -14.11 -18.03
N GLU A 291 -5.62 -14.20 -19.30
CA GLU A 291 -7.00 -14.57 -19.65
C GLU A 291 -7.36 -15.99 -19.22
N TYR A 292 -6.44 -16.94 -19.41
CA TYR A 292 -6.64 -18.31 -19.00
C TYR A 292 -6.83 -18.40 -17.48
N LEU A 293 -5.97 -17.74 -16.70
CA LEU A 293 -6.08 -17.64 -15.26
C LEU A 293 -7.40 -17.01 -14.82
N ARG A 294 -7.83 -15.92 -15.45
CA ARG A 294 -9.14 -15.30 -15.18
C ARG A 294 -10.28 -16.31 -15.34
N LYS A 295 -10.32 -17.04 -16.45
CA LYS A 295 -11.35 -18.07 -16.71
C LYS A 295 -11.23 -19.22 -15.70
N LEU A 296 -10.01 -19.64 -15.40
CA LEU A 296 -9.72 -20.72 -14.47
C LEU A 296 -10.16 -20.37 -13.03
N PHE A 297 -9.97 -19.13 -12.58
CA PHE A 297 -10.46 -18.66 -11.27
C PHE A 297 -11.98 -18.64 -11.19
N LEU A 298 -12.65 -18.17 -12.25
CA LEU A 298 -14.10 -18.19 -12.33
C LEU A 298 -14.66 -19.60 -12.22
N ILE A 299 -13.97 -20.58 -12.83
CA ILE A 299 -14.37 -22.00 -12.79
C ILE A 299 -14.09 -22.62 -11.41
N ILE A 300 -12.90 -22.39 -10.83
CA ILE A 300 -12.47 -23.08 -9.60
C ILE A 300 -13.06 -22.44 -8.34
N HIS A 301 -12.99 -21.11 -8.21
CA HIS A 301 -13.44 -20.41 -7.00
C HIS A 301 -14.82 -19.76 -7.15
N GLY A 302 -15.32 -19.66 -8.38
CA GLY A 302 -16.60 -19.03 -8.69
C GLY A 302 -16.52 -17.52 -9.00
N PRO A 303 -17.64 -16.94 -9.45
CA PRO A 303 -17.69 -15.55 -9.92
C PRO A 303 -17.56 -14.50 -8.81
N TYR A 304 -17.88 -14.86 -7.57
CA TYR A 304 -17.87 -13.95 -6.43
C TYR A 304 -16.58 -14.01 -5.60
N HIS A 305 -15.62 -14.83 -6.01
CA HIS A 305 -14.36 -14.93 -5.30
C HIS A 305 -13.53 -13.64 -5.46
N PRO A 306 -12.89 -13.13 -4.40
CA PRO A 306 -12.09 -11.89 -4.50
C PRO A 306 -11.02 -11.94 -5.59
N LEU A 307 -10.41 -13.11 -5.84
CA LEU A 307 -9.41 -13.25 -6.91
C LEU A 307 -10.03 -13.14 -8.31
N SER A 308 -11.24 -13.64 -8.51
CA SER A 308 -11.96 -13.49 -9.78
C SER A 308 -12.17 -12.02 -10.13
N HIS A 309 -12.42 -11.17 -9.12
CA HIS A 309 -12.52 -9.72 -9.28
C HIS A 309 -11.15 -9.05 -9.41
N ALA A 310 -10.17 -9.47 -8.61
CA ALA A 310 -8.83 -8.90 -8.63
C ALA A 310 -8.11 -9.17 -9.96
N TRP A 311 -8.40 -10.31 -10.60
CA TRP A 311 -7.79 -10.72 -11.87
C TRP A 311 -8.59 -10.28 -13.11
N GLY A 312 -9.88 -9.96 -12.95
CA GLY A 312 -10.81 -9.72 -14.06
C GLY A 312 -10.59 -8.39 -14.81
N GLU A 313 -11.11 -7.30 -14.25
CA GLU A 313 -11.14 -5.97 -14.89
C GLU A 313 -9.76 -5.31 -14.98
N ALA A 314 -8.90 -5.68 -14.04
CA ALA A 314 -7.56 -5.19 -13.79
C ALA A 314 -6.54 -5.48 -14.91
N LEU A 315 -6.53 -6.74 -15.35
CA LEU A 315 -5.52 -7.29 -16.26
C LEU A 315 -5.97 -7.32 -17.72
N TYR A 316 -7.27 -7.15 -17.96
CA TYR A 316 -7.86 -7.16 -19.30
C TYR A 316 -7.62 -5.84 -20.05
N ILE A 317 -7.70 -4.69 -19.35
CA ILE A 317 -7.57 -3.36 -19.96
C ILE A 317 -6.13 -2.96 -20.21
N SER A 318 -5.24 -3.63 -19.51
CA SER A 318 -3.81 -3.49 -19.66
C SER A 318 -3.29 -4.03 -21.02
N SER A 319 -4.16 -4.53 -21.91
CA SER A 319 -3.83 -4.71 -23.33
C SER A 319 -3.52 -3.39 -24.06
N SER A 320 -3.86 -2.22 -23.49
CA SER A 320 -3.34 -0.92 -23.92
C SER A 320 -2.10 -0.56 -23.10
N GLU A 321 -1.03 -0.09 -23.76
CA GLU A 321 0.27 0.34 -23.21
C GLU A 321 0.28 0.65 -21.69
N GLY A 322 1.06 -0.11 -20.91
CA GLY A 322 1.25 0.12 -19.47
C GLY A 322 0.77 -0.97 -18.52
N ALA A 323 0.38 -2.14 -19.03
CA ALA A 323 0.03 -3.36 -18.26
C ALA A 323 0.97 -3.72 -17.13
N GLU A 324 2.22 -3.46 -17.43
CA GLU A 324 3.41 -3.98 -16.78
C GLU A 324 3.55 -3.38 -15.40
N SER A 325 3.45 -2.05 -15.37
CA SER A 325 3.41 -1.24 -14.15
C SER A 325 2.17 -1.57 -13.29
N TYR A 326 1.05 -1.93 -13.94
CA TYR A 326 -0.19 -2.30 -13.24
C TYR A 326 -0.02 -3.60 -12.45
N VAL A 327 0.37 -4.70 -13.11
CA VAL A 327 0.47 -6.02 -12.48
C VAL A 327 1.57 -6.01 -11.42
N LEU A 328 2.72 -5.39 -11.76
CA LEU A 328 3.85 -5.24 -10.85
C LEU A 328 3.48 -4.36 -9.66
N GLY A 329 2.73 -3.28 -9.87
CA GLY A 329 2.28 -2.37 -8.82
C GLY A 329 1.35 -3.05 -7.81
N VAL A 330 0.38 -3.84 -8.28
CA VAL A 330 -0.52 -4.61 -7.42
C VAL A 330 0.25 -5.71 -6.68
N ALA A 331 1.08 -6.48 -7.36
CA ALA A 331 1.88 -7.56 -6.76
C ALA A 331 2.89 -7.01 -5.73
N ALA A 332 3.67 -5.98 -6.09
CA ALA A 332 4.64 -5.35 -5.20
C ALA A 332 3.95 -4.69 -4.00
N THR A 333 2.82 -4.01 -4.20
CA THR A 333 2.05 -3.42 -3.09
C THR A 333 1.51 -4.51 -2.18
N ALA A 334 1.00 -5.62 -2.73
CA ALA A 334 0.44 -6.70 -1.93
C ALA A 334 1.53 -7.45 -1.15
N VAL A 335 2.68 -7.74 -1.77
CA VAL A 335 3.87 -8.30 -1.11
C VAL A 335 4.35 -7.34 -0.01
N ARG A 336 4.52 -6.05 -0.31
CA ARG A 336 5.00 -5.01 0.63
C ARG A 336 4.03 -4.73 1.78
N ARG A 337 2.73 -4.90 1.59
CA ARG A 337 1.74 -4.54 2.60
C ARG A 337 1.23 -5.71 3.42
N TYR A 338 1.30 -6.93 2.88
CA TYR A 338 0.62 -8.07 3.48
C TYR A 338 1.49 -9.31 3.69
N MET A 339 2.74 -9.36 3.19
CA MET A 339 3.70 -10.39 3.64
C MET A 339 4.30 -10.04 5.01
N PRO A 340 4.41 -11.02 5.93
CA PRO A 340 5.15 -10.86 7.18
C PRO A 340 6.58 -10.38 6.94
N HIS A 341 7.11 -9.55 7.84
CA HIS A 341 8.46 -9.00 7.73
C HIS A 341 9.55 -10.09 7.79
N GLU A 342 9.28 -11.18 8.50
CA GLU A 342 10.17 -12.35 8.68
C GLU A 342 10.41 -13.09 7.36
N LEU A 343 9.38 -13.23 6.53
CA LEU A 343 9.50 -13.80 5.17
C LEU A 343 10.32 -12.92 4.22
N ARG A 344 10.47 -11.61 4.50
CA ARG A 344 11.32 -10.71 3.69
C ARG A 344 12.79 -10.79 4.06
N ILE A 345 13.08 -11.01 5.35
CA ILE A 345 14.45 -11.05 5.87
C ILE A 345 15.13 -12.38 5.48
N GLY A 346 14.35 -13.46 5.31
CA GLY A 346 14.86 -14.77 4.88
C GLY A 346 15.27 -14.91 3.41
N MET A 347 14.97 -13.92 2.55
CA MET A 347 15.27 -13.99 1.10
C MET A 347 16.68 -13.46 0.75
N GLY A 348 17.70 -14.00 1.42
CA GLY A 348 19.10 -13.69 1.10
C GLY A 348 19.57 -12.30 1.50
N ALA A 349 19.07 -11.74 2.62
CA ALA A 349 19.60 -10.50 3.17
C ALA A 349 21.03 -10.73 3.68
N LEU A 350 21.98 -9.96 3.17
CA LEU A 350 23.39 -10.13 3.52
C LEU A 350 23.73 -9.32 4.78
N ASN A 351 24.68 -9.81 5.57
CA ASN A 351 25.20 -9.04 6.71
C ASN A 351 26.14 -7.92 6.20
N ILE A 352 25.56 -6.77 5.88
CA ILE A 352 26.28 -5.61 5.30
C ILE A 352 27.50 -5.22 6.14
N ALA A 353 27.42 -5.38 7.45
CA ALA A 353 28.50 -5.02 8.37
C ALA A 353 29.79 -5.80 8.11
N GLU A 354 29.71 -7.02 7.58
CA GLU A 354 30.88 -7.84 7.22
C GLU A 354 31.53 -7.39 5.91
N CYS A 355 30.74 -6.88 4.96
CA CYS A 355 31.21 -6.47 3.64
C CYS A 355 31.71 -5.02 3.60
N VAL A 356 31.01 -4.12 4.32
CA VAL A 356 31.29 -2.69 4.30
C VAL A 356 31.41 -2.22 5.74
N PRO A 357 32.59 -2.20 6.37
CA PRO A 357 32.73 -1.73 7.75
C PRO A 357 32.47 -0.21 7.83
N SER A 358 31.67 0.22 8.81
CA SER A 358 31.46 1.64 9.11
C SER A 358 31.33 1.83 10.62
N CYS A 359 32.01 2.83 11.16
CA CYS A 359 31.93 3.19 12.57
C CYS A 359 30.53 3.66 12.98
N ALA A 360 29.73 4.16 12.02
CA ALA A 360 28.36 4.61 12.28
C ALA A 360 27.43 3.47 12.69
N ARG A 361 27.64 2.22 12.22
CA ARG A 361 26.75 1.10 12.56
C ARG A 361 26.80 0.68 14.04
N GLY A 362 27.87 1.02 14.75
CA GLY A 362 27.98 0.74 16.19
C GLY A 362 27.25 1.75 17.07
N LEU A 363 26.69 2.82 16.50
CA LEU A 363 26.04 3.89 17.24
C LEU A 363 24.55 3.60 17.42
N ASP A 364 24.00 3.99 18.57
CA ASP A 364 22.56 3.97 18.79
C ASP A 364 21.84 5.07 17.97
N GLU A 365 20.50 4.99 17.92
CA GLU A 365 19.68 5.94 17.17
C GLU A 365 19.90 7.40 17.62
N ALA A 366 20.02 7.64 18.93
CA ALA A 366 20.18 8.97 19.50
C ALA A 366 21.51 9.59 19.07
N SER A 367 22.58 8.79 19.09
CA SER A 367 23.92 9.15 18.68
C SER A 367 23.98 9.43 17.18
N LEU A 368 23.39 8.57 16.34
CA LEU A 368 23.30 8.80 14.89
C LEU A 368 22.59 10.12 14.56
N ARG A 369 21.43 10.38 15.17
CA ARG A 369 20.68 11.63 14.97
C ARG A 369 21.43 12.86 15.50
N SER A 370 22.15 12.73 16.61
CA SER A 370 23.01 13.79 17.15
C SER A 370 24.16 14.12 16.18
N SER A 371 24.85 13.08 15.69
CA SER A 371 25.93 13.21 14.70
C SER A 371 25.45 13.89 13.42
N LEU A 372 24.28 13.53 12.89
CA LEU A 372 23.71 14.20 11.71
C LEU A 372 23.43 15.69 11.96
N ARG A 373 22.88 16.05 13.13
CA ARG A 373 22.66 17.46 13.49
C ARG A 373 23.97 18.24 13.57
N ASN A 374 25.01 17.64 14.12
CA ASN A 374 26.33 18.27 14.22
C ASN A 374 27.02 18.42 12.85
N MET A 375 26.76 17.50 11.91
CA MET A 375 27.34 17.55 10.56
C MET A 375 26.55 18.44 9.58
N ALA A 376 25.29 18.75 9.86
CA ALA A 376 24.44 19.55 8.97
C ALA A 376 25.01 20.95 8.65
N THR A 377 25.89 21.48 9.51
CA THR A 377 26.54 22.79 9.34
C THR A 377 27.90 22.71 8.62
N ARG A 378 28.37 21.50 8.27
CA ARG A 378 29.74 21.23 7.85
C ARG A 378 29.80 20.47 6.52
N PRO A 379 29.98 21.17 5.38
CA PRO A 379 30.01 20.53 4.07
C PRO A 379 31.22 19.62 3.84
N ASP A 380 32.32 19.83 4.59
CA ASP A 380 33.51 18.98 4.58
C ASP A 380 33.25 17.55 5.10
N LEU A 381 32.18 17.36 5.87
CA LEU A 381 31.82 16.08 6.46
C LEU A 381 30.78 15.31 5.65
N LEU A 382 30.58 15.66 4.38
CA LEU A 382 29.60 15.03 3.51
C LEU A 382 29.68 13.49 3.49
N PRO A 383 30.88 12.87 3.39
CA PRO A 383 30.99 11.41 3.37
C PRO A 383 30.51 10.75 4.66
N ASN A 384 30.90 11.32 5.80
CA ASN A 384 30.50 10.82 7.12
C ASN A 384 28.99 11.03 7.36
N ALA A 385 28.45 12.14 6.85
CA ALA A 385 27.02 12.44 6.93
C ALA A 385 26.20 11.46 6.07
N GLN A 386 26.71 11.04 4.92
CA GLN A 386 26.07 9.99 4.12
C GLN A 386 26.12 8.64 4.84
N GLU A 387 27.27 8.21 5.34
CA GLU A 387 27.38 6.93 6.09
C GLU A 387 26.46 6.89 7.31
N THR A 388 26.37 8.01 8.05
CA THR A 388 25.49 8.11 9.23
C THR A 388 24.01 8.00 8.83
N ARG A 389 23.61 8.54 7.67
CA ARG A 389 22.24 8.35 7.15
C ARG A 389 21.97 6.91 6.71
N LEU A 390 22.93 6.26 6.05
CA LEU A 390 22.80 4.84 5.68
C LEU A 390 22.69 3.95 6.93
N ALA A 391 23.50 4.19 7.96
CA ALA A 391 23.41 3.49 9.24
C ALA A 391 22.06 3.69 9.93
N LEU A 392 21.55 4.92 9.93
CA LEU A 392 20.24 5.23 10.51
C LEU A 392 19.10 4.57 9.71
N ALA A 393 19.16 4.61 8.38
CA ALA A 393 18.22 3.92 7.51
C ALA A 393 18.23 2.40 7.77
N GLU A 394 19.41 1.80 7.87
CA GLU A 394 19.58 0.39 8.19
C GLU A 394 18.94 0.03 9.54
N LEU A 395 19.22 0.81 10.59
CA LEU A 395 18.67 0.61 11.93
C LEU A 395 17.14 0.69 11.93
N MET A 396 16.58 1.71 11.27
CA MET A 396 15.12 1.88 11.19
C MET A 396 14.45 0.73 10.43
N LEU A 397 15.04 0.28 9.31
CA LEU A 397 14.53 -0.85 8.53
C LEU A 397 14.61 -2.15 9.34
N ALA A 398 15.69 -2.37 10.08
CA ALA A 398 15.84 -3.55 10.95
C ALA A 398 14.80 -3.59 12.08
N GLN A 399 14.38 -2.43 12.59
CA GLN A 399 13.31 -2.29 13.60
C GLN A 399 11.89 -2.35 13.00
N GLY A 400 11.74 -2.54 11.69
CA GLY A 400 10.45 -2.52 11.00
C GLY A 400 9.82 -1.13 10.82
N ARG A 401 10.55 -0.05 11.14
CA ARG A 401 10.13 1.35 10.97
C ARG A 401 10.34 1.80 9.52
N LEU A 402 9.61 1.18 8.60
CA LEU A 402 9.82 1.31 7.15
C LEU A 402 9.76 2.77 6.65
N VAL A 403 8.79 3.56 7.11
CA VAL A 403 8.60 4.95 6.63
C VAL A 403 9.79 5.83 6.99
N GLU A 404 10.28 5.73 8.23
CA GLU A 404 11.46 6.50 8.69
C GLU A 404 12.74 6.00 8.03
N GLY A 405 12.91 4.68 7.90
CA GLY A 405 14.07 4.11 7.21
C GLY A 405 14.15 4.55 5.76
N LEU A 406 13.03 4.56 5.04
CA LEU A 406 12.95 5.07 3.67
C LEU A 406 13.25 6.56 3.56
N HIS A 407 12.85 7.36 4.56
CA HIS A 407 13.17 8.79 4.59
C HIS A 407 14.69 9.03 4.69
N PHE A 408 15.37 8.43 5.66
CA PHE A 408 16.84 8.56 5.78
C PHE A 408 17.59 7.95 4.61
N PHE A 409 17.07 6.87 4.03
CA PHE A 409 17.61 6.27 2.81
C PHE A 409 17.54 7.23 1.62
N ALA A 410 16.39 7.90 1.41
CA ALA A 410 16.23 8.87 0.34
C ALA A 410 17.18 10.07 0.51
N GLU A 411 17.36 10.55 1.74
CA GLU A 411 18.35 11.59 2.03
C GLU A 411 19.78 11.12 1.72
N ALA A 412 20.17 9.92 2.17
CA ALA A 412 21.49 9.36 1.90
C ALA A 412 21.78 9.28 0.38
N ARG A 413 20.79 8.87 -0.40
CA ARG A 413 20.90 8.77 -1.87
C ARG A 413 21.07 10.13 -2.53
N ALA A 414 20.40 11.17 -2.03
CA ALA A 414 20.55 12.53 -2.57
C ALA A 414 22.00 13.05 -2.45
N PHE A 415 22.76 12.58 -1.46
CA PHE A 415 24.15 12.93 -1.27
C PHE A 415 25.14 12.07 -2.04
N GLN A 416 24.73 10.92 -2.56
CA GLN A 416 25.61 9.96 -3.24
C GLN A 416 26.36 10.55 -4.44
N ALA A 417 25.72 11.43 -5.22
CA ALA A 417 26.35 12.07 -6.37
C ALA A 417 27.43 13.10 -5.97
N ALA A 418 27.38 13.60 -4.75
CA ALA A 418 28.30 14.62 -4.23
C ALA A 418 29.43 14.03 -3.39
N ASP A 419 29.44 12.71 -3.16
CA ASP A 419 30.45 12.01 -2.36
C ASP A 419 31.45 11.27 -3.26
N PRO A 420 32.65 11.82 -3.49
CA PRO A 420 33.66 11.16 -4.32
C PRO A 420 34.39 10.02 -3.58
N VAL A 421 34.17 9.83 -2.27
CA VAL A 421 34.96 8.93 -1.43
C VAL A 421 34.23 7.62 -1.17
N ARG A 422 34.87 6.49 -1.49
CA ARG A 422 34.33 5.11 -1.29
C ARG A 422 32.99 4.91 -2.00
N CYS A 423 32.97 5.22 -3.30
CA CYS A 423 31.76 5.09 -4.11
C CYS A 423 31.25 3.65 -4.14
N VAL A 424 32.14 2.66 -4.25
CA VAL A 424 31.76 1.22 -4.30
C VAL A 424 31.03 0.77 -3.04
N ASP A 425 31.64 0.96 -1.87
CA ASP A 425 31.11 0.55 -0.56
C ASP A 425 29.71 1.12 -0.30
N LYS A 426 29.55 2.43 -0.50
CA LYS A 426 28.29 3.14 -0.25
C LYS A 426 27.23 2.77 -1.27
N THR A 427 27.61 2.54 -2.52
CA THR A 427 26.69 2.09 -3.56
C THR A 427 26.22 0.66 -3.29
N PHE A 428 27.11 -0.24 -2.85
CA PHE A 428 26.74 -1.58 -2.42
C PHE A 428 25.79 -1.56 -1.20
N TRP A 429 26.10 -0.75 -0.18
CA TRP A 429 25.23 -0.59 1.00
C TRP A 429 23.85 -0.05 0.58
N THR A 430 23.82 0.96 -0.29
CA THR A 430 22.58 1.51 -0.85
C THR A 430 21.75 0.43 -1.54
N ALA A 431 22.38 -0.41 -2.35
CA ALA A 431 21.70 -1.51 -3.03
C ALA A 431 21.09 -2.52 -2.06
N GLU A 432 21.77 -2.81 -0.93
CA GLU A 432 21.19 -3.69 0.10
C GLU A 432 19.97 -3.06 0.78
N LEU A 433 20.03 -1.78 1.10
CA LEU A 433 18.89 -1.09 1.71
C LEU A 433 17.70 -1.02 0.74
N GLU A 434 17.94 -0.89 -0.56
CA GLU A 434 16.89 -1.03 -1.57
C GLU A 434 16.26 -2.43 -1.54
N TRP A 435 17.07 -3.48 -1.43
CA TRP A 435 16.57 -4.85 -1.31
C TRP A 435 15.69 -5.02 -0.07
N ARG A 436 16.19 -4.59 1.10
CA ARG A 436 15.45 -4.66 2.38
C ARG A 436 14.18 -3.81 2.37
N ALA A 437 14.17 -2.70 1.65
CA ALA A 437 12.99 -1.86 1.41
C ALA A 437 11.98 -2.46 0.41
N GLY A 438 12.30 -3.62 -0.19
CA GLY A 438 11.49 -4.28 -1.20
C GLY A 438 11.57 -3.65 -2.60
N ASN A 439 12.62 -2.87 -2.88
CA ASN A 439 12.92 -2.34 -4.21
C ASN A 439 13.97 -3.22 -4.91
N ALA A 440 13.57 -4.44 -5.30
CA ALA A 440 14.46 -5.45 -5.84
C ALA A 440 15.16 -5.04 -7.15
N PHE A 441 14.42 -4.41 -8.07
CA PHE A 441 14.98 -3.90 -9.33
C PHE A 441 15.95 -2.73 -9.13
N GLY A 442 15.60 -1.81 -8.22
CA GLY A 442 16.51 -0.75 -7.79
C GLY A 442 17.81 -1.34 -7.28
N SER A 443 17.73 -2.33 -6.39
CA SER A 443 18.90 -3.04 -5.86
C SER A 443 19.77 -3.64 -6.95
N ILE A 444 19.20 -4.35 -7.94
CA ILE A 444 20.00 -4.88 -9.08
C ILE A 444 20.68 -3.75 -9.86
N SER A 445 19.96 -2.68 -10.17
CA SER A 445 20.51 -1.55 -10.92
C SER A 445 21.68 -0.91 -10.16
N THR A 446 21.51 -0.72 -8.85
CA THR A 446 22.52 -0.14 -7.98
C THR A 446 23.72 -1.08 -7.80
N LEU A 447 23.51 -2.40 -7.71
CA LEU A 447 24.60 -3.40 -7.71
C LEU A 447 25.41 -3.40 -9.00
N LYS A 448 24.76 -3.26 -10.17
CA LYS A 448 25.47 -3.12 -11.44
C LYS A 448 26.33 -1.85 -11.47
N SER A 449 25.82 -0.75 -10.91
CA SER A 449 26.60 0.49 -10.75
C SER A 449 27.78 0.29 -9.79
N ALA A 450 27.58 -0.39 -8.66
CA ALA A 450 28.64 -0.70 -7.70
C ALA A 450 29.73 -1.56 -8.34
N LEU A 451 29.35 -2.55 -9.16
CA LEU A 451 30.28 -3.40 -9.90
C LEU A 451 31.10 -2.60 -10.91
N ALA A 452 30.47 -1.71 -11.67
CA ALA A 452 31.18 -0.82 -12.61
C ALA A 452 32.19 0.10 -11.89
N HIS A 453 31.85 0.62 -10.70
CA HIS A 453 32.80 1.38 -9.89
C HIS A 453 33.95 0.49 -9.38
N ALA A 454 33.67 -0.74 -8.97
CA ALA A 454 34.69 -1.67 -8.49
C ALA A 454 35.66 -2.11 -9.62
N ASP A 455 35.15 -2.28 -10.84
CA ASP A 455 35.96 -2.53 -12.03
C ASP A 455 36.91 -1.38 -12.32
N PHE A 456 36.42 -0.14 -12.22
CA PHE A 456 37.25 1.04 -12.40
C PHE A 456 38.36 1.16 -11.33
N GLU A 457 38.00 1.01 -10.04
CA GLU A 457 38.97 1.09 -8.94
C GLU A 457 40.02 -0.05 -8.97
N THR A 458 39.61 -1.26 -9.38
CA THR A 458 40.56 -2.40 -9.48
C THR A 458 41.51 -2.29 -10.68
N ALA A 459 41.12 -1.57 -11.74
CA ALA A 459 41.97 -1.35 -12.92
C ALA A 459 43.13 -0.37 -12.64
N ASP A 460 42.96 0.58 -11.71
CA ASP A 460 43.91 1.66 -11.45
C ASP A 460 45.20 1.23 -10.70
N LYS A 461 45.47 -0.08 -10.57
CA LYS A 461 46.59 -0.71 -9.82
C LYS A 461 46.70 -0.33 -8.34
N THR A 462 45.92 0.62 -7.87
CA THR A 462 45.77 1.06 -6.47
C THR A 462 44.77 0.20 -5.69
N GLY A 463 44.08 -0.74 -6.37
CA GLY A 463 43.08 -1.61 -5.79
C GLY A 463 43.60 -2.46 -4.62
N ASP A 464 43.29 -2.01 -3.40
CA ASP A 464 43.49 -2.74 -2.16
C ASP A 464 42.76 -4.10 -2.21
N GLY A 465 43.26 -5.09 -1.46
CA GLY A 465 42.63 -6.40 -1.33
C GLY A 465 41.17 -6.32 -0.87
N VAL A 466 40.80 -5.24 -0.16
CA VAL A 466 39.43 -4.94 0.26
C VAL A 466 38.50 -4.73 -0.94
N THR A 467 38.86 -3.90 -1.91
CA THR A 467 38.02 -3.63 -3.10
C THR A 467 37.85 -4.89 -3.95
N ARG A 468 38.90 -5.71 -4.09
CA ARG A 468 38.81 -7.01 -4.80
C ARG A 468 37.86 -7.99 -4.10
N ARG A 469 37.91 -8.06 -2.77
CA ARG A 469 36.99 -8.88 -1.99
C ARG A 469 35.55 -8.38 -2.15
N LEU A 470 35.32 -7.08 -2.00
CA LEU A 470 34.00 -6.48 -2.14
C LEU A 470 33.43 -6.65 -3.55
N LYS A 471 34.26 -6.50 -4.60
CA LYS A 471 33.87 -6.78 -5.98
C LYS A 471 33.31 -8.20 -6.14
N LYS A 472 34.01 -9.19 -5.59
CA LYS A 472 33.55 -10.58 -5.63
C LYS A 472 32.22 -10.76 -4.90
N GLU A 473 32.05 -10.14 -3.73
CA GLU A 473 30.78 -10.15 -3.00
C GLU A 473 29.66 -9.49 -3.82
N ILE A 474 29.93 -8.36 -4.48
CA ILE A 474 28.96 -7.69 -5.37
C ILE A 474 28.54 -8.62 -6.50
N GLU A 475 29.48 -9.31 -7.15
CA GLU A 475 29.20 -10.28 -8.22
C GLU A 475 28.35 -11.45 -7.72
N ASP A 476 28.69 -12.00 -6.55
CA ASP A 476 27.99 -13.13 -5.95
C ASP A 476 26.57 -12.72 -5.52
N VAL A 477 26.40 -11.55 -4.91
CA VAL A 477 25.07 -11.00 -4.54
C VAL A 477 24.24 -10.65 -5.77
N LEU A 478 24.83 -10.01 -6.78
CA LEU A 478 24.14 -9.66 -8.01
C LEU A 478 23.65 -10.92 -8.71
N ARG A 479 24.52 -11.93 -8.86
CA ARG A 479 24.16 -13.23 -9.44
C ARG A 479 23.11 -13.93 -8.59
N HIS A 480 23.25 -13.93 -7.26
CA HIS A 480 22.29 -14.54 -6.36
C HIS A 480 20.92 -13.84 -6.46
N ARG A 481 20.86 -12.51 -6.53
CA ARG A 481 19.61 -11.75 -6.67
C ARG A 481 18.97 -11.87 -8.03
N GLN A 482 19.77 -11.86 -9.09
CA GLN A 482 19.29 -12.16 -10.44
C GLN A 482 18.75 -13.59 -10.47
N ASN A 483 19.46 -14.54 -9.87
CA ASN A 483 18.98 -15.90 -9.71
C ASN A 483 17.81 -15.98 -8.74
N LEU A 484 17.63 -15.11 -7.74
CA LEU A 484 16.45 -15.08 -6.88
C LEU A 484 15.25 -14.51 -7.62
N LEU A 485 15.47 -13.58 -8.53
CA LEU A 485 14.42 -12.97 -9.34
C LEU A 485 14.17 -13.74 -10.64
N ALA A 486 15.06 -14.65 -11.03
CA ALA A 486 14.93 -15.63 -12.14
C ALA A 486 14.54 -17.04 -11.63
N SER A 487 15.02 -17.44 -10.45
CA SER A 487 14.25 -18.21 -9.46
C SER A 487 13.17 -17.32 -8.87
N GLU A 488 12.35 -17.66 -7.86
CA GLU A 488 11.08 -16.99 -7.50
C GLU A 488 10.03 -16.85 -8.62
N SER A 489 10.46 -16.33 -9.76
CA SER A 489 9.99 -16.54 -11.09
C SER A 489 10.43 -17.97 -11.60
N GLY A 490 11.25 -18.74 -10.86
CA GLY A 490 11.49 -20.19 -11.01
C GLY A 490 12.15 -20.87 -9.80
N LEU A 491 12.61 -22.12 -9.92
CA LEU A 491 13.82 -22.70 -9.28
C LEU A 491 13.79 -23.27 -7.86
N TYR A 492 13.91 -24.61 -7.77
CA TYR A 492 15.05 -25.29 -7.16
C TYR A 492 15.29 -26.65 -7.83
N VAL A 493 16.41 -26.77 -8.55
CA VAL A 493 17.14 -28.03 -8.71
C VAL A 493 18.18 -28.05 -7.60
N LYS A 494 18.10 -29.05 -6.72
CA LYS A 494 19.13 -29.33 -5.70
C LYS A 494 20.50 -29.53 -6.38
N ALA A 495 21.50 -28.76 -5.97
CA ALA A 495 22.89 -29.20 -6.06
C ALA A 495 23.20 -30.09 -4.83
N PRO A 496 23.88 -31.23 -4.98
CA PRO A 496 24.27 -32.05 -3.85
C PRO A 496 25.43 -31.40 -3.09
N CYS A 497 25.22 -31.15 -1.81
CA CYS A 497 26.32 -30.97 -0.86
C CYS A 497 27.16 -32.25 -0.83
N GLN A 498 28.32 -32.24 -1.48
CA GLN A 498 29.43 -33.10 -1.07
C GLN A 498 30.34 -32.30 -0.15
N MET A 499 29.99 -32.27 1.13
CA MET A 499 30.99 -32.15 2.19
C MET A 499 31.68 -33.51 2.29
N LYS A 500 32.92 -33.61 1.80
CA LYS A 500 33.81 -34.70 2.21
C LYS A 500 34.23 -34.42 3.64
N TRP A 501 33.87 -35.34 4.52
CA TRP A 501 34.60 -35.55 5.77
C TRP A 501 35.80 -36.45 5.45
N TRP A 502 36.94 -36.11 6.07
CA TRP A 502 38.31 -36.62 5.91
C TRP A 502 39.12 -36.00 4.77
#